data_AF-A0A662XBP0-F1
#
_entry.id   AF-A0A662XBP0-F1
#
_cell.length_a   1.000
_cell.length_b   1.000
_cell.length_c   1.000
_cell.angle_alpha   90.00
_cell.angle_beta   90.00
_cell.angle_gamma   90.00
#
_symmetry.space_group_name_H-M   'P 1'
#
loop_
_entity.id
_entity.type
_entity.pdbx_description
1 polymer ?
#
loop_
_entity_poly.entity_id
_entity_poly.type
_entity_poly.pdbx_seq_one_letter_code
_entity_poly.pdbx_strand_id
1 'polypeptide(L)'
;MVRYLGPTRLQIPDSWRHVNLVDWECTCQDWQDQQFPCLHAIHAAELDQRRMDTLYDVKLNSIENYLACYAGGFVPWPMDAASIEPDTSLKTPLDFVFAEDASGRRKPGPKPKNKKSK
;
A
#
# COMPACT_ATOMS: atom_id res chain seq x y z
N MET A 1 -13.82 -16.67 4.97
CA MET A 1 -14.61 -16.14 3.83
C MET A 1 -14.23 -14.68 3.66
N VAL A 2 -13.27 -14.38 2.78
CA VAL A 2 -12.72 -13.01 2.61
C VAL A 2 -13.70 -12.21 1.75
N ARG A 3 -14.29 -11.15 2.33
CA ARG A 3 -15.25 -10.28 1.67
C ARG A 3 -14.50 -9.08 1.10
N TYR A 4 -14.24 -9.12 -0.21
CA TYR A 4 -13.88 -7.99 -1.09
C TYR A 4 -12.54 -7.28 -0.81
N LEU A 5 -11.59 -7.39 -1.74
CA LEU A 5 -10.24 -6.79 -1.70
C LEU A 5 -10.16 -5.35 -2.26
N GLY A 6 -11.27 -4.61 -2.31
CA GLY A 6 -11.30 -3.29 -2.94
C GLY A 6 -11.17 -3.34 -4.46
N PRO A 7 -11.17 -2.19 -5.15
CA PRO A 7 -11.03 -2.13 -6.60
C PRO A 7 -9.66 -2.70 -6.99
N THR A 8 -9.69 -3.90 -7.57
CA THR A 8 -8.53 -4.61 -8.07
C THR A 8 -8.03 -3.84 -9.28
N ARG A 9 -6.86 -3.19 -9.13
CA ARG A 9 -6.02 -2.53 -10.15
C ARG A 9 -6.78 -1.83 -11.29
N LEU A 10 -6.65 -0.50 -11.34
CA LEU A 10 -7.08 0.33 -12.47
C LEU A 10 -6.78 -0.38 -13.80
N GLN A 11 -7.80 -0.56 -14.66
CA GLN A 11 -7.65 -1.06 -16.04
C GLN A 11 -6.96 0.01 -16.90
N ILE A 12 -5.74 0.37 -16.54
CA ILE A 12 -4.87 1.12 -17.42
C ILE A 12 -4.35 0.07 -18.40
N PRO A 13 -4.55 0.24 -19.73
CA PRO A 13 -3.96 -0.65 -20.71
C PRO A 13 -2.46 -0.69 -20.44
N ASP A 14 -1.97 -1.89 -20.24
CA ASP A 14 -0.64 -2.10 -19.72
C ASP A 14 0.38 -1.62 -20.75
N SER A 15 0.86 -0.39 -20.57
CA SER A 15 1.76 0.24 -21.53
C SER A 15 3.06 -0.56 -21.54
N TRP A 16 3.69 -0.69 -22.71
CA TRP A 16 4.97 -1.37 -22.88
C TRP A 16 5.95 -0.95 -21.77
N ARG A 17 6.33 -1.91 -20.91
CA ARG A 17 7.27 -1.69 -19.81
C ARG A 17 8.60 -2.30 -20.16
N HIS A 18 9.67 -1.60 -19.79
CA HIS A 18 11.00 -2.17 -19.85
C HIS A 18 11.20 -3.03 -18.60
N VAL A 19 11.69 -4.24 -18.82
CA VAL A 19 11.98 -5.21 -17.79
C VAL A 19 13.45 -5.59 -17.93
N ASN A 20 14.19 -5.46 -16.84
CA ASN A 20 15.53 -6.00 -16.70
C ASN A 20 15.46 -7.22 -15.79
N LEU A 21 15.53 -8.40 -16.39
CA LEU A 21 15.45 -9.66 -15.65
C LEU A 21 16.71 -9.95 -14.82
N VAL A 22 17.85 -9.32 -15.13
CA VAL A 22 19.12 -9.56 -14.42
C VAL A 22 19.15 -8.77 -13.11
N ASP A 23 18.76 -7.50 -13.18
CA ASP A 23 18.76 -6.60 -12.03
C ASP A 23 17.44 -6.63 -11.25
N TRP A 24 16.48 -7.47 -11.67
CA TRP A 24 15.13 -7.58 -11.09
C TRP A 24 14.38 -6.25 -11.07
N GLU A 25 14.46 -5.52 -12.19
CA GLU A 25 13.85 -4.21 -12.31
C GLU A 25 12.74 -4.21 -13.37
N CYS A 26 11.64 -3.54 -13.05
CA CYS A 26 10.62 -3.18 -14.02
C CYS A 26 10.28 -1.71 -13.90
N THR A 27 10.01 -1.04 -15.02
CA THR A 27 9.55 0.36 -15.02
C THR A 27 8.14 0.54 -14.44
N CYS A 28 7.43 -0.54 -14.11
CA CYS A 28 6.20 -0.47 -13.32
C CYS A 28 6.45 -0.26 -11.81
N GLN A 29 7.70 -0.39 -11.34
CA GLN A 29 8.15 -0.27 -9.95
C GLN A 29 7.60 -1.32 -8.96
N ASP A 30 6.52 -2.02 -9.30
CA ASP A 30 5.92 -3.05 -8.42
C ASP A 30 6.88 -4.17 -8.03
N TRP A 31 7.84 -4.54 -8.90
CA TRP A 31 8.80 -5.60 -8.57
C TRP A 31 9.70 -5.17 -7.41
N GLN A 32 10.18 -3.94 -7.47
CA GLN A 32 11.08 -3.37 -6.47
C GLN A 32 10.35 -3.10 -5.15
N ASP A 33 9.13 -2.59 -5.22
CA ASP A 33 8.33 -2.21 -4.04
C ASP A 33 7.86 -3.45 -3.25
N GLN A 34 7.47 -4.51 -3.95
CA GLN A 34 6.95 -5.73 -3.32
C GLN A 34 8.03 -6.79 -3.12
N GLN A 35 9.23 -6.59 -3.69
CA GLN A 35 10.28 -7.61 -3.80
C GLN A 35 9.77 -8.93 -4.40
N PHE A 36 8.79 -8.83 -5.29
CA PHE A 36 8.12 -9.96 -5.94
C PHE A 36 7.90 -9.66 -7.42
N PRO A 37 8.12 -10.60 -8.35
CA PRO A 37 7.99 -10.35 -9.78
C PRO A 37 6.61 -9.80 -10.15
N CYS A 38 6.60 -8.67 -10.85
CA CYS A 38 5.38 -8.14 -11.43
C CYS A 38 4.92 -8.97 -12.64
N LEU A 39 3.70 -8.71 -13.13
CA LEU A 39 3.17 -9.42 -14.30
C LEU A 39 4.04 -9.22 -15.55
N HIS A 40 4.66 -8.04 -15.71
CA HIS A 40 5.61 -7.78 -16.80
C HIS A 40 6.86 -8.64 -16.70
N ALA A 41 7.39 -8.82 -15.49
CA ALA A 41 8.56 -9.63 -15.23
C ALA A 41 8.33 -11.09 -15.58
N ILE A 42 7.19 -11.63 -15.17
CA ILE A 42 6.77 -13.00 -15.48
C ILE A 42 6.66 -13.19 -16.99
N HIS A 43 5.98 -12.26 -17.67
CA HIS A 43 5.82 -12.34 -19.13
C HIS A 43 7.15 -12.20 -19.88
N ALA A 44 8.01 -11.26 -19.48
CA ALA A 44 9.32 -11.08 -20.08
C ALA A 44 10.21 -12.33 -19.89
N ALA A 45 10.15 -12.96 -18.71
CA ALA A 45 10.88 -14.18 -18.43
C ALA A 45 10.37 -15.39 -19.23
N GLU A 46 9.05 -15.46 -19.46
CA GLU A 46 8.45 -16.47 -20.35
C GLU A 46 8.94 -16.30 -21.79
N LEU A 47 8.98 -15.07 -22.29
CA LEU A 47 9.50 -14.75 -23.63
C LEU A 47 11.01 -15.06 -23.76
N ASP A 48 11.79 -14.80 -22.71
CA ASP A 48 13.22 -15.11 -22.61
C ASP A 48 13.51 -16.60 -22.34
N GLN A 49 12.47 -17.43 -22.18
CA GLN A 49 12.55 -18.84 -21.79
C GLN A 49 13.37 -19.06 -20.50
N ARG A 50 13.31 -18.12 -19.57
CA ARG A 50 14.03 -18.17 -18.31
C ARG A 50 13.21 -18.91 -17.25
N ARG A 51 13.90 -19.63 -16.36
CA ARG A 51 13.23 -20.29 -15.24
C ARG A 51 12.64 -19.26 -14.27
N MET A 52 11.38 -19.45 -13.90
CA MET A 52 10.66 -18.56 -12.97
C MET A 52 11.35 -18.43 -11.60
N ASP A 53 12.01 -19.49 -11.14
CA ASP A 53 12.76 -19.49 -9.86
C ASP A 53 13.85 -18.41 -9.83
N THR A 54 14.38 -17.99 -10.99
CA THR A 54 15.44 -16.97 -11.09
C THR A 54 14.93 -15.54 -10.90
N LEU A 55 13.62 -15.35 -10.86
CA LEU A 55 12.98 -14.05 -10.63
C LEU A 55 12.82 -13.75 -9.13
N TYR A 56 13.05 -14.76 -8.28
CA TYR A 56 12.88 -14.65 -6.84
C TYR A 56 14.23 -14.63 -6.14
N ASP A 57 14.36 -13.78 -5.11
CA ASP A 57 15.47 -13.90 -4.17
C ASP A 57 15.24 -15.13 -3.29
N VAL A 58 16.02 -16.19 -3.55
CA VAL A 58 15.96 -17.46 -2.82
C VAL A 58 16.28 -17.29 -1.34
N LYS A 59 17.14 -16.34 -0.98
CA LYS A 59 17.51 -16.11 0.42
C LYS A 59 16.35 -15.47 1.17
N LEU A 60 15.77 -14.41 0.61
CA LEU A 60 14.65 -13.70 1.23
C LEU A 60 13.38 -14.55 1.27
N ASN A 61 13.13 -15.36 0.26
CA ASN A 61 11.97 -16.26 0.19
C ASN A 61 12.23 -17.66 0.77
N SER A 62 13.35 -17.86 1.48
CA SER A 62 13.65 -19.14 2.10
C SER A 62 12.76 -19.41 3.32
N ILE A 63 12.47 -20.69 3.57
CA ILE A 63 11.77 -21.13 4.80
C ILE A 63 12.55 -20.70 6.05
N GLU A 64 13.88 -20.74 6.00
CA GLU A 64 14.74 -20.30 7.09
C GLU A 64 14.52 -18.82 7.41
N ASN A 65 14.51 -17.95 6.39
CA ASN A 65 14.24 -16.53 6.58
C ASN A 65 12.82 -16.30 7.10
N TYR A 66 11.83 -17.01 6.58
CA TYR A 66 10.45 -16.96 7.09
C TYR A 66 10.40 -17.30 8.58
N LEU A 67 11.00 -18.42 8.99
CA LEU A 67 11.04 -18.81 10.39
C LEU A 67 11.79 -17.78 11.25
N ALA A 68 12.89 -17.23 10.75
CA ALA A 68 13.67 -16.21 11.46
C ALA A 68 12.88 -14.91 11.66
N CYS A 69 12.14 -14.43 10.64
CA CYS A 69 11.31 -13.24 10.74
C CYS A 69 10.22 -13.36 11.83
N TYR A 70 9.69 -14.56 12.04
CA TYR A 70 8.64 -14.84 13.03
C TYR A 70 9.15 -15.56 14.29
N ALA A 71 10.46 -15.78 14.43
CA ALA A 71 11.04 -16.42 15.61
C ALA A 71 10.99 -15.52 16.85
N GLY A 72 10.83 -14.21 16.65
CA GLY A 72 10.63 -13.26 17.74
C GLY A 72 9.35 -13.60 18.50
N GLY A 73 9.49 -14.01 19.76
CA GLY A 73 8.36 -14.17 20.66
C GLY A 73 7.67 -12.83 20.86
N PHE A 74 6.36 -12.77 20.62
CA PHE A 74 5.56 -11.64 21.06
C PHE A 74 5.53 -11.64 22.58
N VAL A 75 6.22 -10.70 23.21
CA VAL A 75 6.13 -10.47 24.64
C VAL A 75 5.02 -9.45 24.85
N PRO A 76 3.94 -9.77 25.60
CA PRO A 76 2.94 -8.78 25.95
C PRO A 76 3.61 -7.62 26.68
N TRP A 77 3.06 -6.41 26.53
CA TRP A 77 3.58 -5.24 27.24
C TRP A 77 3.71 -5.56 28.74
N PRO A 78 4.90 -5.42 29.34
CA PRO A 78 5.11 -5.78 30.73
C PRO A 78 4.15 -5.01 31.65
N MET A 79 3.61 -5.66 32.67
CA MET A 79 2.68 -5.02 33.62
C MET A 79 3.36 -3.94 34.48
N ASP A 80 4.69 -4.01 34.58
CA ASP A 80 5.61 -3.09 35.24
C ASP A 80 6.23 -2.06 34.28
N ALA A 81 5.95 -2.15 32.98
CA ALA A 81 6.41 -1.15 32.04
C ALA A 81 5.64 0.18 32.22
N ALA A 82 6.34 1.28 31.99
CA ALA A 82 5.75 2.61 32.06
C ALA A 82 4.54 2.73 31.11
N SER A 83 3.60 3.61 31.49
CA SER A 83 2.51 4.03 30.61
C SER A 83 3.08 4.47 29.26
N ILE A 84 2.52 3.93 28.16
CA ILE A 84 2.85 4.42 26.82
C ILE A 84 2.22 5.79 26.70
N GLU A 85 3.05 6.83 26.84
CA GLU A 85 2.58 8.19 26.66
C GLU A 85 2.29 8.43 25.17
N PRO A 86 1.10 8.91 24.82
CA PRO A 86 0.76 9.20 23.43
C PRO A 86 1.63 10.35 22.93
N ASP A 87 2.46 10.10 21.91
CA ASP A 87 3.17 11.16 21.22
C ASP A 87 2.21 11.92 20.30
N THR A 88 1.69 13.04 20.79
CA THR A 88 0.81 13.93 20.02
C THR A 88 1.59 14.96 19.19
N SER A 89 2.91 14.84 19.08
CA SER A 89 3.71 15.76 18.24
C SER A 89 3.48 15.52 16.75
N LEU A 90 3.22 14.27 16.36
CA LEU A 90 2.97 13.88 14.99
C LEU A 90 1.50 14.08 14.63
N LYS A 91 1.26 15.00 13.70
CA LYS A 91 -0.07 15.21 13.11
C LYS A 91 -0.29 14.20 12.01
N THR A 92 -1.32 13.38 12.16
CA THR A 92 -1.83 12.56 11.07
C THR A 92 -2.55 13.44 10.05
N PRO A 93 -2.65 13.04 8.77
CA PRO A 93 -3.40 13.78 7.75
C PRO A 93 -4.85 14.09 8.17
N LEU A 94 -5.46 13.24 8.99
CA LEU A 94 -6.80 13.42 9.54
C LEU A 94 -6.90 14.62 10.50
N ASP A 95 -5.84 14.92 11.25
CA ASP A 95 -5.82 16.04 12.20
C ASP A 95 -5.98 17.39 11.50
N PHE A 96 -5.53 17.50 10.24
CA PHE A 96 -5.73 18.69 9.42
C PHE A 96 -7.17 18.82 8.90
N VAL A 97 -7.85 17.69 8.64
CA VAL A 97 -9.26 17.67 8.20
C VAL A 97 -10.18 18.09 9.34
N PHE A 98 -9.89 17.67 10.57
CA PHE A 98 -10.71 18.00 11.75
C PHE A 98 -10.38 19.36 12.37
N ALA A 99 -9.21 19.94 12.09
CA ALA A 99 -8.83 21.26 12.59
C ALA A 99 -9.65 22.42 11.97
N GLU A 100 -10.17 22.26 10.75
CA GLU A 100 -10.94 23.32 10.08
C GLU A 100 -12.35 23.52 10.66
N ASP A 101 -12.87 22.56 11.44
CA ASP A 101 -14.27 22.55 11.90
C ASP A 101 -14.47 22.97 13.38
N ALA A 102 -13.47 23.59 14.02
CA ALA A 102 -13.63 24.10 15.40
C ALA A 102 -14.68 25.23 15.55
N SER A 103 -15.19 25.79 14.44
CA SER A 103 -16.24 26.82 14.48
C SER A 103 -17.66 26.29 14.25
N GLY A 104 -17.85 25.03 13.82
CA GLY A 104 -19.17 24.39 13.65
C GLY A 104 -20.22 25.14 12.82
N ARG A 105 -19.88 26.27 12.20
CA ARG A 105 -20.79 27.16 11.47
C ARG A 105 -20.51 27.03 10.00
N ARG A 106 -21.05 25.98 9.37
CA ARG A 106 -21.26 26.00 7.92
C ARG A 106 -22.15 27.21 7.63
N LYS A 107 -21.63 28.18 6.88
CA LYS A 107 -22.43 29.33 6.42
C LYS A 107 -23.68 28.75 5.73
N PRO A 108 -24.90 29.20 6.07
CA PRO A 108 -26.09 28.77 5.38
C PRO A 108 -25.89 28.93 3.87
N GLY A 109 -26.16 27.87 3.11
CA GLY A 109 -26.05 27.92 1.66
C GLY A 109 -26.90 29.08 1.09
N PRO A 110 -26.57 29.56 -0.11
CA PRO A 110 -27.28 30.69 -0.73
C PRO A 110 -28.79 30.43 -0.75
N LYS A 111 -29.58 31.36 -0.21
CA LYS A 111 -31.04 31.22 -0.17
C LYS A 111 -31.56 31.08 -1.61
N PRO A 112 -32.31 30.00 -1.95
CA PRO A 112 -32.80 29.80 -3.31
C PRO A 112 -33.70 30.97 -3.71
N LYS A 113 -33.46 31.53 -4.90
CA LYS A 113 -34.31 32.60 -5.46
C LYS A 113 -35.63 31.98 -5.88
N ASN A 114 -36.73 32.38 -5.24
CA ASN A 114 -38.08 32.02 -5.68
C ASN A 114 -38.29 32.54 -7.11
N LYS A 115 -38.37 31.63 -8.08
CA LYS A 115 -38.90 31.95 -9.41
C LYS A 115 -40.39 32.24 -9.24
N LYS A 116 -40.83 33.47 -9.51
CA LYS A 116 -42.26 33.77 -9.66
C LYS A 116 -42.77 32.95 -10.87
N SER A 117 -43.76 32.08 -10.66
CA SER A 117 -44.45 31.46 -11.79
C SER A 117 -45.20 32.55 -12.56
N LYS A 118 -45.16 32.45 -13.89
CA LYS A 118 -46.04 33.21 -14.78
C LYS A 118 -47.49 32.78 -14.59
#